data_AF-A0A6I3D9C3-F1
#
_entry.id   AF-A0A6I3D9C3-F1
#
_cell.length_a   1.000
_cell.length_b   1.000
_cell.length_c   1.000
_cell.angle_alpha   90.00
_cell.angle_beta   90.00
_cell.angle_gamma   90.00
#
_symmetry.space_group_name_H-M   'P 1'
#
loop_
_entity.id
_entity.type
_entity.pdbx_description
1 polymer ?
#
loop_
_entity_poly.entity_id
_entity_poly.type
_entity_poly.pdbx_seq_one_letter_code
_entity_poly.pdbx_strand_id
1 'polypeptide(L)'
;MATLLYKLGLFSARNAWKVIVAWIVLLAITTGLALSLGGKLTTTMSISGVPSQMVVDKLQTTFPDASRGSGQVVFFKESGSFTDADRAAITAALEEVEKLPEVSEAINPFTVQAEISDGEKEILDGKAELADAEKKIADGQAELVDAEAEIADGESQIAEGLKTLAATKKDLESKLAQVNAGLKQMQDAGLPASAQAELLGNKAQLEGGLAEVERQTAIAIASRDEIAAGKIEIADARDEIVSGIDEIAQAKIDLAIGEKLLAATKNYTVVSSDENTALATIRFDKRGTELEEG
;
A
#
# COMPACT_ATOMS: atom_id res chain seq x y z
N MET A 1 -28.25 86.83 -4.49
CA MET A 1 -28.32 85.54 -5.24
C MET A 1 -29.55 85.41 -6.12
N ALA A 2 -30.73 85.95 -5.74
CA ALA A 2 -31.96 85.84 -6.53
C ALA A 2 -31.89 86.41 -7.97
N THR A 3 -31.10 87.46 -8.21
CA THR A 3 -30.96 88.09 -9.54
C THR A 3 -30.13 87.28 -10.53
N LEU A 4 -29.18 86.45 -10.07
CA LEU A 4 -28.41 85.54 -10.94
C LEU A 4 -29.27 84.35 -11.37
N LEU A 5 -30.07 83.80 -10.46
CA LEU A 5 -31.04 82.73 -10.75
C LEU A 5 -32.15 83.21 -11.69
N TYR A 6 -32.64 84.44 -11.51
CA TYR A 6 -33.64 85.04 -12.41
C TYR A 6 -33.09 85.23 -13.84
N LYS A 7 -31.84 85.67 -14.00
CA LYS A 7 -31.20 85.81 -15.32
C LYS A 7 -30.91 84.45 -15.99
N LEU A 8 -30.49 83.44 -15.22
CA LEU A 8 -30.34 82.08 -15.74
C LEU A 8 -31.69 81.48 -16.17
N GLY A 9 -32.74 81.68 -15.36
CA GLY A 9 -34.10 81.22 -15.67
C GLY A 9 -34.67 81.87 -16.93
N LEU A 10 -34.50 83.19 -17.08
CA LEU A 10 -34.99 83.91 -18.26
C LEU A 10 -34.21 83.53 -19.54
N PHE A 11 -32.89 83.30 -19.43
CA PHE A 11 -32.06 82.85 -20.54
C PHE A 11 -32.41 81.43 -21.00
N SER A 12 -32.67 80.53 -20.05
CA SER A 12 -33.15 79.18 -20.33
C SER A 12 -34.55 79.16 -20.95
N ALA A 13 -35.44 80.05 -20.54
CA ALA A 13 -36.78 80.17 -21.13
C ALA A 13 -36.76 80.77 -22.54
N ARG A 14 -35.90 81.76 -22.81
CA ARG A 14 -35.82 82.46 -24.10
C ARG A 14 -35.11 81.66 -25.20
N ASN A 15 -34.29 80.68 -24.83
CA ASN A 15 -33.63 79.73 -25.74
C ASN A 15 -34.01 78.27 -25.41
N ALA A 16 -35.24 78.02 -24.95
CA ALA A 16 -35.69 76.74 -24.40
C ALA A 16 -35.30 75.52 -25.28
N TRP A 17 -35.41 75.66 -26.60
CA TRP A 17 -35.07 74.58 -27.53
C TRP A 17 -33.58 74.21 -27.53
N LYS A 18 -32.66 75.20 -27.42
CA LYS A 18 -31.21 74.93 -27.32
C LYS A 18 -30.86 74.25 -25.99
N VAL A 19 -31.54 74.61 -24.91
CA VAL A 19 -31.33 74.01 -23.58
C VAL A 19 -31.82 72.56 -23.56
N ILE A 20 -32.98 72.29 -24.15
CA ILE A 20 -33.52 70.92 -24.27
C ILE A 20 -32.59 70.05 -25.10
N VAL A 21 -32.14 70.53 -26.27
CA VAL A 21 -31.19 69.78 -27.12
C VAL A 21 -29.86 69.55 -26.39
N ALA A 22 -29.32 70.55 -25.69
CA ALA A 22 -28.10 70.40 -24.91
C ALA A 22 -28.24 69.34 -23.80
N TRP A 23 -29.38 69.29 -23.10
CA TRP A 23 -29.65 68.28 -22.09
C TRP A 23 -29.86 66.87 -22.67
N ILE A 24 -30.52 66.76 -23.83
CA ILE A 24 -30.67 65.46 -24.53
C ILE A 24 -29.31 64.96 -25.00
N VAL A 25 -28.46 65.84 -25.55
CA VAL A 25 -27.09 65.49 -25.94
C VAL A 25 -26.27 65.08 -24.72
N LEU A 26 -26.37 65.82 -23.61
CA LEU A 26 -25.70 65.47 -22.37
C LEU A 26 -26.16 64.09 -21.89
N LEU A 27 -27.46 63.82 -21.81
CA LEU A 27 -28.00 62.52 -21.43
C LEU A 27 -27.59 61.40 -22.38
N ALA A 28 -27.59 61.64 -23.69
CA ALA A 28 -27.14 60.66 -24.67
C ALA A 28 -25.64 60.33 -24.50
N ILE A 29 -24.82 61.33 -24.20
CA ILE A 29 -23.39 61.15 -23.90
C ILE A 29 -23.23 60.37 -22.59
N THR A 30 -23.94 60.75 -21.52
CA THR A 30 -23.83 60.08 -20.21
C THR A 30 -24.33 58.63 -20.29
N THR A 31 -25.45 58.37 -20.96
CA THR A 31 -26.00 57.01 -21.15
C THR A 31 -25.11 56.19 -22.09
N GLY A 32 -24.56 56.80 -23.15
CA GLY A 32 -23.60 56.14 -24.04
C GLY A 32 -22.31 55.75 -23.31
N LEU A 33 -21.80 56.64 -22.46
CA LEU A 33 -20.66 56.36 -21.57
C LEU A 33 -21.01 55.29 -20.53
N ALA A 34 -22.19 55.33 -19.93
CA ALA A 34 -22.62 54.32 -18.97
C ALA A 34 -22.78 52.94 -19.61
N LEU A 35 -23.20 52.83 -20.88
CA LEU A 35 -23.25 51.55 -21.59
C LEU A 35 -21.87 51.07 -22.05
N SER A 36 -20.94 51.99 -22.34
CA SER A 36 -19.57 51.65 -22.78
C SER A 36 -18.59 51.40 -21.61
N LEU A 37 -18.80 52.03 -20.45
CA LEU A 37 -17.95 51.95 -19.26
C LEU A 37 -18.64 51.28 -18.07
N GLY A 38 -19.94 51.02 -18.16
CA GLY A 38 -20.70 50.27 -17.15
C GLY A 38 -20.29 48.81 -17.18
N GLY A 39 -19.14 48.53 -16.56
CA GLY A 39 -18.70 47.18 -16.29
C GLY A 39 -19.74 46.41 -15.47
N LYS A 40 -19.71 45.09 -15.62
CA LYS A 40 -20.56 44.15 -14.87
C LYS A 40 -20.38 44.42 -13.37
N LEU A 41 -21.49 44.52 -12.64
CA LEU A 41 -21.48 44.72 -11.19
C LEU A 41 -20.90 43.47 -10.52
N THR A 42 -19.57 43.39 -10.41
CA THR A 42 -18.90 42.34 -9.64
C THR A 42 -18.83 42.75 -8.17
N THR A 43 -19.21 41.84 -7.29
CA THR A 43 -19.19 41.99 -5.83
C THR A 43 -17.78 41.85 -5.22
N THR A 44 -16.72 41.84 -6.03
CA THR A 44 -15.35 41.65 -5.57
C THR A 44 -14.58 42.97 -5.53
N MET A 45 -14.39 43.56 -4.34
CA MET A 45 -13.39 44.62 -4.14
C MET A 45 -12.02 43.98 -3.87
N SER A 46 -11.11 44.03 -4.85
CA SER A 46 -9.69 43.72 -4.65
C SER A 46 -8.88 45.00 -4.48
N ILE A 47 -8.15 45.13 -3.37
CA ILE A 47 -7.22 46.25 -3.13
C ILE A 47 -5.83 45.74 -3.50
N SER A 48 -5.31 46.18 -4.64
CA SER A 48 -3.96 45.80 -5.07
C SER A 48 -2.92 46.29 -4.05
N GLY A 49 -2.05 45.40 -3.57
CA GLY A 49 -0.91 45.74 -2.70
C GLY A 49 -1.03 45.37 -1.22
N VAL A 50 -2.11 44.70 -0.77
CA VAL A 50 -2.18 44.17 0.60
C VAL A 50 -1.52 42.79 0.72
N PRO A 51 -0.79 42.49 1.81
CA PRO A 51 -0.11 41.20 2.02
C PRO A 51 -1.02 39.97 1.90
N SER A 52 -2.31 40.10 2.26
CA SER A 52 -3.31 39.03 2.11
C SER A 52 -3.55 38.65 0.64
N GLN A 53 -3.47 39.60 -0.29
CA GLN A 53 -3.67 39.34 -1.71
C GLN A 53 -2.48 38.57 -2.31
N MET A 54 -1.25 38.89 -1.92
CA MET A 54 -0.06 38.14 -2.38
C MET A 54 -0.05 36.69 -1.90
N VAL A 55 -0.57 36.42 -0.69
CA VAL A 55 -0.70 35.04 -0.19
C VAL A 55 -1.73 34.27 -0.99
N VAL A 56 -2.87 34.89 -1.31
CA VAL A 56 -3.90 34.30 -2.17
C VAL A 56 -3.35 34.06 -3.58
N ASP A 57 -2.67 35.02 -4.18
CA ASP A 57 -2.07 34.89 -5.52
C ASP A 57 -0.97 33.80 -5.55
N LYS A 58 -0.21 33.65 -4.46
CA LYS A 58 0.83 32.60 -4.33
C LYS A 58 0.23 31.22 -4.09
N LEU A 59 -0.83 31.11 -3.30
CA LEU A 59 -1.59 29.87 -3.15
C LEU A 59 -2.18 29.44 -4.50
N GLN A 60 -2.69 30.39 -5.29
CA GLN A 60 -3.26 30.16 -6.62
C GLN A 60 -2.25 29.66 -7.66
N THR A 61 -1.04 30.23 -7.66
CA THR A 61 0.02 29.79 -8.58
C THR A 61 0.64 28.46 -8.17
N THR A 62 0.62 28.12 -6.88
CA THR A 62 1.21 26.87 -6.37
C THR A 62 0.20 25.71 -6.39
N PHE A 63 -1.09 25.99 -6.17
CA PHE A 63 -2.19 25.02 -6.14
C PHE A 63 -3.38 25.51 -6.96
N PRO A 64 -3.30 25.46 -8.30
CA PRO A 64 -4.36 25.96 -9.17
C PRO A 64 -5.71 25.24 -8.96
N ASP A 65 -5.69 23.95 -8.65
CA ASP A 65 -6.91 23.15 -8.44
C ASP A 65 -7.68 23.54 -7.17
N ALA A 66 -6.98 23.96 -6.12
CA ALA A 66 -7.60 24.43 -4.88
C ALA A 66 -8.27 25.81 -5.03
N SER A 67 -8.05 26.49 -6.16
CA SER A 67 -8.59 27.83 -6.45
C SER A 67 -9.79 27.80 -7.40
N ARG A 68 -10.21 26.61 -7.85
CA ARG A 68 -11.38 26.40 -8.70
C ARG A 68 -12.68 26.70 -7.94
N GLY A 69 -13.70 27.15 -8.65
CA GLY A 69 -15.05 27.28 -8.09
C GLY A 69 -15.65 25.90 -7.80
N SER A 70 -16.46 25.79 -6.76
CA SER A 70 -17.19 24.56 -6.45
C SER A 70 -18.64 24.87 -6.05
N GLY A 71 -19.57 24.07 -6.53
CA GLY A 71 -20.98 24.07 -6.13
C GLY A 71 -21.37 22.74 -5.49
N GLN A 72 -22.39 22.78 -4.62
CA GLN A 72 -22.96 21.58 -4.00
C GLN A 72 -24.38 21.37 -4.50
N VAL A 73 -24.70 20.12 -4.86
CA VAL A 73 -26.04 19.70 -5.25
C VAL A 73 -26.52 18.62 -4.29
N VAL A 74 -27.69 18.84 -3.70
CA VAL A 74 -28.31 17.89 -2.78
C VAL A 74 -29.41 17.14 -3.51
N PHE A 75 -29.27 15.83 -3.60
CA PHE A 75 -30.33 14.92 -4.05
C PHE A 75 -31.06 14.40 -2.82
N PHE A 76 -32.38 14.50 -2.83
CA PHE A 76 -33.24 14.02 -1.74
C PHE A 76 -34.40 13.18 -2.30
N LYS A 77 -34.68 12.05 -1.65
CA LYS A 77 -35.80 11.17 -1.95
C LYS A 77 -36.83 11.24 -0.82
N GLU A 78 -38.05 11.64 -1.15
CA GLU A 78 -39.12 11.87 -0.15
C GLU A 78 -39.55 10.61 0.62
N SER A 79 -39.40 9.41 0.03
CA SER A 79 -39.75 8.16 0.70
C SER A 79 -38.82 7.01 0.31
N GLY A 80 -38.34 6.30 1.33
CA GLY A 80 -37.41 5.18 1.19
C GLY A 80 -35.98 5.61 0.83
N SER A 81 -35.08 4.63 0.75
CA SER A 81 -33.69 4.83 0.31
C SER A 81 -33.58 4.92 -1.21
N PHE A 82 -32.46 5.45 -1.69
CA PHE A 82 -32.08 5.40 -3.11
C PHE A 82 -31.95 3.94 -3.56
N THR A 83 -32.73 3.56 -4.57
CA THR A 83 -32.61 2.28 -5.27
C THR A 83 -31.45 2.33 -6.26
N ASP A 84 -31.03 1.18 -6.78
CA ASP A 84 -30.01 1.11 -7.83
C ASP A 84 -30.40 1.93 -9.08
N ALA A 85 -31.69 1.98 -9.41
CA ALA A 85 -32.20 2.80 -10.49
C ALA A 85 -32.07 4.30 -10.19
N ASP A 86 -32.33 4.73 -8.95
CA ASP A 86 -32.16 6.13 -8.55
C ASP A 86 -30.68 6.53 -8.59
N ARG A 87 -29.80 5.67 -8.07
CA ARG A 87 -28.34 5.88 -8.09
C ARG A 87 -27.83 5.99 -9.52
N ALA A 88 -28.26 5.10 -10.43
CA ALA A 88 -27.90 5.15 -11.84
C ALA A 88 -28.40 6.43 -12.53
N ALA A 89 -29.62 6.88 -12.21
CA ALA A 89 -30.16 8.12 -12.77
C ALA A 89 -29.39 9.36 -12.30
N ILE A 90 -29.02 9.42 -11.02
CA ILE A 90 -28.20 10.51 -10.45
C ILE A 90 -26.80 10.49 -11.07
N THR A 91 -26.18 9.31 -11.20
CA THR A 91 -24.87 9.17 -11.88
C THR A 91 -24.93 9.69 -13.30
N ALA A 92 -25.92 9.26 -14.09
CA ALA A 92 -26.09 9.74 -15.46
C ALA A 92 -26.33 11.25 -15.53
N ALA A 93 -27.09 11.83 -14.59
CA ALA A 93 -27.28 13.28 -14.52
C ALA A 93 -25.97 14.03 -14.23
N LEU A 94 -25.12 13.50 -13.34
CA LEU A 94 -23.81 14.08 -13.04
C LEU A 94 -22.84 13.97 -14.22
N GLU A 95 -22.85 12.85 -14.95
CA GLU A 95 -22.06 12.68 -16.17
C GLU A 95 -22.48 13.66 -17.29
N GLU A 96 -23.78 13.99 -17.40
CA GLU A 96 -24.24 15.04 -18.31
C GLU A 96 -23.79 16.44 -17.87
N VAL A 97 -23.78 16.71 -16.56
CA VAL A 97 -23.28 17.97 -16.00
C VAL A 97 -21.78 18.13 -16.25
N GLU A 98 -21.00 17.05 -16.15
CA GLU A 98 -19.57 17.04 -16.42
C GLU A 98 -19.21 17.37 -17.88
N LYS A 99 -20.14 17.15 -18.83
CA LYS A 99 -19.95 17.53 -20.24
C LYS A 99 -20.09 19.03 -20.49
N LEU A 100 -20.55 19.81 -19.51
CA LEU A 100 -20.67 21.26 -19.66
C LEU A 100 -19.28 21.91 -19.73
N PRO A 101 -19.05 22.88 -20.64
CA PRO A 101 -17.73 23.43 -20.90
C PRO A 101 -17.13 24.27 -19.76
N GLU A 102 -17.89 24.48 -18.68
CA GLU A 102 -17.45 25.21 -17.49
C GLU A 102 -17.22 24.30 -16.28
N VAL A 103 -17.62 23.02 -16.37
CA VAL A 103 -17.50 22.02 -15.31
C VAL A 103 -16.25 21.20 -15.56
N SER A 104 -15.36 21.18 -14.57
CA SER A 104 -14.12 20.42 -14.65
C SER A 104 -14.26 18.99 -14.13
N GLU A 105 -15.17 18.77 -13.17
CA GLU A 105 -15.38 17.47 -12.53
C GLU A 105 -16.74 17.46 -11.81
N ALA A 106 -17.50 16.36 -11.93
CA ALA A 106 -18.70 16.12 -11.15
C ALA A 106 -18.50 14.92 -10.22
N ILE A 107 -18.29 15.20 -8.93
CA ILE A 107 -18.00 14.16 -7.93
C ILE A 107 -19.29 13.45 -7.55
N ASN A 108 -19.33 12.14 -7.82
CA ASN A 108 -20.47 11.30 -7.52
C ASN A 108 -20.47 10.85 -6.04
N PRO A 109 -21.50 11.20 -5.26
CA PRO A 109 -21.55 10.89 -3.83
C PRO A 109 -21.55 9.39 -3.53
N PHE A 110 -22.11 8.56 -4.41
CA PHE A 110 -22.17 7.11 -4.20
C PHE A 110 -20.81 6.44 -4.41
N THR A 111 -19.99 6.97 -5.33
CA THR A 111 -18.62 6.47 -5.54
C THR A 111 -17.73 6.80 -4.35
N VAL A 112 -17.78 8.05 -3.86
CA VAL A 112 -17.03 8.47 -2.67
C VAL A 112 -17.47 7.69 -1.43
N GLN A 113 -18.77 7.43 -1.26
CA GLN A 113 -19.27 6.61 -0.15
C GLN A 113 -18.82 5.14 -0.25
N ALA A 114 -18.72 4.60 -1.46
CA ALA A 114 -18.18 3.26 -1.69
C ALA A 114 -16.69 3.21 -1.33
N GLU A 115 -15.88 4.18 -1.79
CA GLU A 115 -14.45 4.28 -1.46
C GLU A 115 -14.19 4.38 0.05
N ILE A 116 -15.02 5.13 0.79
CA ILE A 116 -14.92 5.20 2.26
C ILE A 116 -15.22 3.82 2.87
N SER A 117 -16.30 3.17 2.46
CA SER A 117 -16.68 1.84 2.95
C SER A 117 -15.64 0.76 2.62
N ASP A 118 -15.07 0.82 1.42
CA ASP A 118 -14.01 -0.08 0.98
C ASP A 118 -12.74 0.15 1.79
N GLY A 119 -12.35 1.40 2.03
CA GLY A 119 -11.23 1.74 2.92
C GLY A 119 -11.43 1.25 4.37
N GLU A 120 -12.66 1.31 4.90
CA GLU A 120 -12.98 0.71 6.21
C GLU A 120 -12.73 -0.80 6.21
N LYS A 121 -13.16 -1.48 5.15
CA LYS A 121 -12.98 -2.92 4.99
C LYS A 121 -11.51 -3.29 4.82
N GLU A 122 -10.76 -2.57 3.99
CA GLU A 122 -9.32 -2.78 3.80
C GLU A 122 -8.54 -2.64 5.12
N ILE A 123 -8.91 -1.70 5.99
CA ILE A 123 -8.30 -1.55 7.32
C ILE A 123 -8.62 -2.77 8.22
N LEU A 124 -9.84 -3.30 8.14
CA LEU A 124 -10.22 -4.49 8.90
C LEU A 124 -9.52 -5.76 8.39
N ASP A 125 -9.49 -5.93 7.08
CA ASP A 125 -8.81 -7.05 6.42
C ASP A 125 -7.30 -6.98 6.70
N GLY A 126 -6.68 -5.79 6.57
CA GLY A 126 -5.27 -5.57 6.89
C GLY A 126 -4.92 -5.83 8.36
N LYS A 127 -5.84 -5.60 9.31
CA LYS A 127 -5.65 -6.00 10.72
C LYS A 127 -5.62 -7.51 10.89
N ALA A 128 -6.51 -8.22 10.20
CA ALA A 128 -6.57 -9.67 10.26
C ALA A 128 -5.30 -10.28 9.64
N GLU A 129 -4.89 -9.79 8.47
CA GLU A 129 -3.65 -10.20 7.80
C GLU A 129 -2.41 -9.95 8.66
N LEU A 130 -2.36 -8.81 9.35
CA LEU A 130 -1.27 -8.49 10.27
C LEU A 130 -1.20 -9.48 11.45
N ALA A 131 -2.35 -9.82 12.05
CA ALA A 131 -2.40 -10.79 13.13
C ALA A 131 -1.98 -12.19 12.67
N ASP A 132 -2.39 -12.59 11.46
CA ASP A 132 -1.98 -13.86 10.86
C ASP A 132 -0.48 -13.88 10.54
N ALA A 133 0.08 -12.76 10.06
CA ALA A 133 1.51 -12.61 9.80
C ALA A 133 2.33 -12.70 11.10
N GLU A 134 1.90 -12.01 12.17
CA GLU A 134 2.53 -12.11 13.49
C GLU A 134 2.53 -13.54 14.02
N LYS A 135 1.43 -14.26 13.83
CA LYS A 135 1.33 -15.66 14.20
C LYS A 135 2.30 -16.53 13.41
N LYS A 136 2.36 -16.36 12.08
CA LYS A 136 3.31 -17.11 11.23
C LYS A 136 4.76 -16.89 11.63
N ILE A 137 5.12 -15.65 12.01
CA ILE A 137 6.47 -15.36 12.53
C ILE A 137 6.71 -16.10 13.85
N ALA A 138 5.74 -16.11 14.77
CA ALA A 138 5.88 -16.84 16.03
C ALA A 138 6.00 -18.36 15.82
N ASP A 139 5.18 -18.92 14.93
CA ASP A 139 5.24 -20.34 14.57
C ASP A 139 6.58 -20.67 13.91
N GLY A 140 7.05 -19.87 12.95
CA GLY A 140 8.36 -20.05 12.30
C GLY A 140 9.54 -19.92 13.26
N GLN A 141 9.47 -19.04 14.26
CA GLN A 141 10.49 -18.96 15.31
C GLN A 141 10.54 -20.22 16.17
N ALA A 142 9.39 -20.84 16.46
CA ALA A 142 9.35 -22.11 17.18
C ALA A 142 9.92 -23.25 16.33
N GLU A 143 9.55 -23.32 15.05
CA GLU A 143 10.08 -24.31 14.11
C GLU A 143 11.61 -24.18 13.96
N LEU A 144 12.17 -22.97 13.95
CA LEU A 144 13.62 -22.77 13.94
C LEU A 144 14.30 -23.37 15.18
N VAL A 145 13.72 -23.17 16.36
CA VAL A 145 14.28 -23.72 17.61
C VAL A 145 14.27 -25.25 17.57
N ASP A 146 13.17 -25.84 17.09
CA ASP A 146 13.05 -27.29 16.97
C ASP A 146 14.05 -27.84 15.94
N ALA A 147 14.18 -27.20 14.78
CA ALA A 147 15.13 -27.60 13.74
C ALA A 147 16.59 -27.48 14.21
N GLU A 148 16.94 -26.43 14.96
CA GLU A 148 18.27 -26.28 15.56
C GLU A 148 18.57 -27.40 16.58
N ALA A 149 17.58 -27.82 17.35
CA ALA A 149 17.71 -28.93 18.29
C ALA A 149 17.88 -30.28 17.58
N GLU A 150 17.12 -30.54 16.51
CA GLU A 150 17.25 -31.75 15.69
C GLU A 150 18.61 -31.84 15.03
N ILE A 151 19.12 -30.73 14.49
CA ILE A 151 20.48 -30.66 13.93
C ILE A 151 21.53 -30.97 14.99
N ALA A 152 21.42 -30.38 16.19
CA ALA A 152 22.38 -30.63 17.26
C ALA A 152 22.38 -32.10 17.71
N ASP A 153 21.21 -32.73 17.80
CA ASP A 153 21.09 -34.16 18.10
C ASP A 153 21.68 -35.02 16.98
N GLY A 154 21.35 -34.72 15.72
CA GLY A 154 21.90 -35.41 14.55
C GLY A 154 23.43 -35.35 14.48
N GLU A 155 24.04 -34.19 14.75
CA GLU A 155 25.51 -34.06 14.81
C GLU A 155 26.12 -34.93 15.91
N SER A 156 25.48 -34.97 17.08
CA SER A 156 25.91 -35.81 18.21
C SER A 156 25.85 -37.31 17.87
N GLN A 157 24.73 -37.75 17.27
CA GLN A 157 24.53 -39.13 16.84
C GLN A 157 25.55 -39.56 15.78
N ILE A 158 25.82 -38.71 14.78
CA ILE A 158 26.83 -38.98 13.74
C ILE A 158 28.22 -39.07 14.37
N ALA A 159 28.57 -38.15 15.28
CA ALA A 159 29.87 -38.16 15.93
C ALA A 159 30.12 -39.44 16.74
N GLU A 160 29.13 -39.88 17.53
CA GLU A 160 29.25 -41.12 18.31
C GLU A 160 29.20 -42.37 17.40
N GLY A 161 28.40 -42.33 16.33
CA GLY A 161 28.34 -43.38 15.30
C GLY A 161 29.70 -43.58 14.61
N LEU A 162 30.33 -42.49 14.16
CA LEU A 162 31.66 -42.51 13.54
C LEU A 162 32.74 -43.06 14.49
N LYS A 163 32.68 -42.69 15.78
CA LYS A 163 33.59 -43.21 16.80
C LYS A 163 33.39 -44.73 17.02
N THR A 164 32.14 -45.19 17.05
CA THR A 164 31.82 -46.62 17.16
C THR A 164 32.28 -47.41 15.93
N LEU A 165 32.08 -46.87 14.73
CA LEU A 165 32.56 -47.45 13.47
C LEU A 165 34.09 -47.52 13.45
N ALA A 166 34.78 -46.46 13.88
CA ALA A 166 36.25 -46.45 13.96
C ALA A 166 36.79 -47.50 14.95
N ALA A 167 36.15 -47.66 16.11
CA ALA A 167 36.51 -48.70 17.06
C ALA A 167 36.27 -50.11 16.48
N THR A 168 35.13 -50.32 15.82
CA THR A 168 34.78 -51.59 15.17
C THR A 168 35.75 -51.93 14.05
N LYS A 169 36.13 -50.95 13.20
CA LYS A 169 37.13 -51.11 12.15
C LYS A 169 38.45 -51.61 12.72
N LYS A 170 38.96 -50.96 13.77
CA LYS A 170 40.21 -51.34 14.45
C LYS A 170 40.16 -52.77 15.01
N ASP A 171 39.03 -53.15 15.59
CA ASP A 171 38.82 -54.49 16.14
C ASP A 171 38.80 -55.57 15.05
N LEU A 172 38.13 -55.29 13.92
CA LEU A 172 38.08 -56.18 12.76
C LEU A 172 39.46 -56.31 12.10
N GLU A 173 40.20 -55.21 11.93
CA GLU A 173 41.58 -55.23 11.41
C GLU A 173 42.51 -56.06 12.29
N SER A 174 42.39 -55.94 13.62
CA SER A 174 43.15 -56.75 14.58
C SER A 174 42.82 -58.24 14.45
N LYS A 175 41.53 -58.61 14.39
CA LYS A 175 41.07 -60.00 14.19
C LYS A 175 41.55 -60.55 12.84
N LEU A 176 41.49 -59.75 11.79
CA LEU A 176 41.96 -60.13 10.45
C LEU A 176 43.47 -60.40 10.46
N ALA A 177 44.26 -59.59 11.16
CA ALA A 177 45.69 -59.81 11.34
C ALA A 177 45.98 -61.13 12.07
N GLN A 178 45.21 -61.46 13.12
CA GLN A 178 45.34 -62.74 13.84
C GLN A 178 45.00 -63.94 12.96
N VAL A 179 43.91 -63.88 12.18
CA VAL A 179 43.52 -64.94 11.24
C VAL A 179 44.58 -65.12 10.16
N ASN A 180 45.12 -64.03 9.60
CA ASN A 180 46.21 -64.10 8.61
C ASN A 180 47.48 -64.71 9.19
N ALA A 181 47.83 -64.38 10.44
CA ALA A 181 48.97 -64.99 11.12
C ALA A 181 48.76 -66.49 11.36
N GLY A 182 47.56 -66.91 11.77
CA GLY A 182 47.19 -68.31 11.94
C GLY A 182 47.25 -69.11 10.63
N LEU A 183 46.70 -68.55 9.54
CA LEU A 183 46.81 -69.14 8.19
C LEU A 183 48.27 -69.35 7.78
N LYS A 184 49.13 -68.35 8.03
CA LYS A 184 50.57 -68.45 7.75
C LYS A 184 51.24 -69.56 8.56
N GLN A 185 50.96 -69.67 9.86
CA GLN A 185 51.50 -70.76 10.69
C GLN A 185 51.06 -72.14 10.20
N MET A 186 49.80 -72.29 9.75
CA MET A 186 49.31 -73.56 9.20
C MET A 186 49.98 -73.90 7.88
N GLN A 187 50.24 -72.90 7.04
CA GLN A 187 50.95 -73.05 5.78
C GLN A 187 52.40 -73.47 6.00
N ASP A 188 53.10 -72.82 6.95
CA ASP A 188 54.48 -73.13 7.33
C ASP A 188 54.59 -74.55 7.95
N ALA A 189 53.54 -75.03 8.62
CA ALA A 189 53.45 -76.38 9.19
C ALA A 189 53.09 -77.47 8.15
N GLY A 190 52.84 -77.12 6.89
CA GLY A 190 52.54 -78.07 5.82
C GLY A 190 51.15 -78.73 5.93
N LEU A 191 50.20 -78.11 6.64
CA LEU A 191 48.85 -78.64 6.79
C LEU A 191 48.08 -78.58 5.45
N PRO A 192 47.25 -79.59 5.14
CA PRO A 192 46.50 -79.64 3.89
C PRO A 192 45.49 -78.49 3.80
N ALA A 193 45.17 -78.07 2.56
CA ALA A 193 44.26 -76.94 2.29
C ALA A 193 42.86 -77.11 2.92
N SER A 194 42.41 -78.36 3.12
CA SER A 194 41.15 -78.66 3.81
C SER A 194 41.13 -78.19 5.26
N ALA A 195 42.27 -78.19 5.95
CA ALA A 195 42.39 -77.68 7.32
C ALA A 195 42.34 -76.14 7.38
N GLN A 196 42.72 -75.45 6.30
CA GLN A 196 42.75 -73.97 6.22
C GLN A 196 41.42 -73.36 5.77
N ALA A 197 40.51 -74.17 5.22
CA ALA A 197 39.25 -73.71 4.63
C ALA A 197 38.38 -72.92 5.61
N GLU A 198 38.34 -73.32 6.88
CA GLU A 198 37.58 -72.63 7.93
C GLU A 198 38.14 -71.22 8.20
N LEU A 199 39.46 -71.08 8.38
CA LEU A 199 40.09 -69.78 8.60
C LEU A 199 39.97 -68.86 7.37
N LEU A 200 40.03 -69.42 6.16
CA LEU A 200 39.78 -68.65 4.93
C LEU A 200 38.33 -68.13 4.88
N GLY A 201 37.36 -68.93 5.31
CA GLY A 201 35.97 -68.50 5.47
C GLY A 201 35.84 -67.35 6.49
N ASN A 202 36.47 -67.49 7.66
CA ASN A 202 36.49 -66.46 8.70
C ASN A 202 37.15 -65.17 8.21
N LYS A 203 38.25 -65.28 7.44
CA LYS A 203 38.92 -64.15 6.81
C LYS A 203 37.97 -63.39 5.87
N ALA A 204 37.30 -64.10 4.97
CA ALA A 204 36.35 -63.49 4.04
C ALA A 204 35.19 -62.80 4.78
N GLN A 205 34.71 -63.38 5.88
CA GLN A 205 33.68 -62.76 6.72
C GLN A 205 34.16 -61.47 7.39
N LEU A 206 35.40 -61.44 7.90
CA LEU A 206 36.00 -60.24 8.49
C LEU A 206 36.23 -59.13 7.45
N GLU A 207 36.71 -59.49 6.26
CA GLU A 207 36.87 -58.55 5.13
C GLU A 207 35.51 -57.99 4.69
N GLY A 208 34.47 -58.83 4.64
CA GLY A 208 33.10 -58.37 4.40
C GLY A 208 32.57 -57.43 5.49
N GLY A 209 32.91 -57.68 6.75
CA GLY A 209 32.59 -56.78 7.87
C GLY A 209 33.31 -55.43 7.77
N LEU A 210 34.57 -55.42 7.34
CA LEU A 210 35.31 -54.17 7.10
C LEU A 210 34.70 -53.35 5.97
N ALA A 211 34.34 -54.01 4.86
CA ALA A 211 33.65 -53.36 3.75
C ALA A 211 32.31 -52.75 4.21
N GLU A 212 31.58 -53.42 5.11
CA GLU A 212 30.36 -52.85 5.69
C GLU A 212 30.63 -51.62 6.56
N VAL A 213 31.64 -51.65 7.42
CA VAL A 213 32.02 -50.49 8.24
C VAL A 213 32.41 -49.30 7.36
N GLU A 214 33.11 -49.54 6.25
CA GLU A 214 33.46 -48.49 5.28
C GLU A 214 32.22 -47.90 4.59
N ARG A 215 31.25 -48.74 4.22
CA ARG A 215 29.95 -48.26 3.69
C ARG A 215 29.21 -47.39 4.72
N GLN A 216 29.10 -47.85 5.96
CA GLN A 216 28.42 -47.10 7.02
C GLN A 216 29.16 -45.79 7.34
N THR A 217 30.49 -45.77 7.27
CA THR A 217 31.29 -44.55 7.44
C THR A 217 31.01 -43.56 6.31
N ALA A 218 30.92 -44.02 5.06
CA ALA A 218 30.58 -43.16 3.93
C ALA A 218 29.17 -42.57 4.07
N ILE A 219 28.20 -43.36 4.52
CA ILE A 219 26.83 -42.89 4.81
C ILE A 219 26.85 -41.81 5.90
N ALA A 220 27.54 -42.04 7.01
CA ALA A 220 27.63 -41.06 8.10
C ALA A 220 28.30 -39.74 7.67
N ILE A 221 29.30 -39.79 6.78
CA ILE A 221 29.91 -38.57 6.21
C ILE A 221 28.90 -37.84 5.32
N ALA A 222 28.16 -38.56 4.47
CA ALA A 222 27.12 -37.95 3.64
C ALA A 222 26.01 -37.31 4.48
N SER A 223 25.54 -37.96 5.55
CA SER A 223 24.56 -37.37 6.47
C SER A 223 25.09 -36.11 7.16
N ARG A 224 26.39 -36.01 7.42
CA ARG A 224 26.99 -34.78 7.96
C ARG A 224 26.95 -33.64 6.93
N ASP A 225 27.14 -33.95 5.65
CA ASP A 225 27.06 -32.96 4.58
C ASP A 225 25.59 -32.49 4.40
N GLU A 226 24.60 -33.38 4.56
CA GLU A 226 23.17 -33.03 4.60
C GLU A 226 22.85 -32.10 5.79
N ILE A 227 23.38 -32.39 6.99
CA ILE A 227 23.22 -31.48 8.14
C ILE A 227 23.84 -30.11 7.86
N ALA A 228 25.01 -30.06 7.22
CA ALA A 228 25.64 -28.80 6.86
C ALA A 228 24.78 -27.98 5.88
N ALA A 229 24.08 -28.64 4.95
CA ALA A 229 23.09 -28.00 4.09
C ALA A 229 21.87 -27.51 4.90
N GLY A 230 21.32 -28.33 5.80
CA GLY A 230 20.20 -27.93 6.67
C GLY A 230 20.53 -26.71 7.55
N LYS A 231 21.78 -26.58 8.01
CA LYS A 231 22.23 -25.37 8.74
C LYS A 231 22.18 -24.10 7.89
N ILE A 232 22.42 -24.21 6.58
CA ILE A 232 22.31 -23.09 5.66
C ILE A 232 20.84 -22.71 5.49
N GLU A 233 19.95 -23.71 5.31
CA GLU A 233 18.51 -23.48 5.21
C GLU A 233 17.94 -22.81 6.49
N ILE A 234 18.40 -23.21 7.67
CA ILE A 234 18.04 -22.53 8.94
C ILE A 234 18.51 -21.07 8.97
N ALA A 235 19.70 -20.79 8.44
CA ALA A 235 20.20 -19.41 8.38
C ALA A 235 19.34 -18.57 7.43
N ASP A 236 19.00 -19.10 6.26
CA ASP A 236 18.13 -18.42 5.29
C ASP A 236 16.73 -18.18 5.86
N ALA A 237 16.13 -19.20 6.51
CA ALA A 237 14.83 -19.07 7.17
C ALA A 237 14.84 -18.02 8.31
N ARG A 238 15.96 -17.88 9.02
CA ARG A 238 16.12 -16.82 10.02
C ARG A 238 16.14 -15.44 9.37
N ASP A 239 16.84 -15.28 8.25
CA ASP A 239 16.87 -14.02 7.51
C ASP A 239 15.49 -13.66 6.95
N GLU A 240 14.72 -14.64 6.45
CA GLU A 240 13.32 -14.46 6.03
C GLU A 240 12.42 -14.01 7.18
N ILE A 241 12.57 -14.59 8.38
CA ILE A 241 11.83 -14.16 9.58
C ILE A 241 12.17 -12.71 9.94
N VAL A 242 13.44 -12.32 9.86
CA VAL A 242 13.85 -10.92 10.12
C VAL A 242 13.20 -9.98 9.11
N SER A 243 13.23 -10.32 7.81
CA SER A 243 12.55 -9.54 6.77
C SER A 243 11.05 -9.43 7.03
N GLY A 244 10.40 -10.53 7.40
CA GLY A 244 8.98 -10.55 7.72
C GLY A 244 8.62 -9.70 8.94
N ILE A 245 9.49 -9.62 9.95
CA ILE A 245 9.32 -8.71 11.09
C ILE A 245 9.36 -7.24 10.64
N ASP A 246 10.29 -6.89 9.75
CA ASP A 246 10.39 -5.52 9.22
C ASP A 246 9.16 -5.16 8.37
N GLU A 247 8.66 -6.09 7.55
CA GLU A 247 7.43 -5.91 6.78
C GLU A 247 6.20 -5.71 7.68
N ILE A 248 6.06 -6.51 8.75
CA ILE A 248 5.01 -6.34 9.77
C ILE A 248 5.12 -4.96 10.44
N ALA A 249 6.33 -4.48 10.73
CA ALA A 249 6.54 -3.18 11.32
C ALA A 249 6.08 -2.05 10.38
N GLN A 250 6.37 -2.17 9.08
CA GLN A 250 5.91 -1.22 8.08
C GLN A 250 4.39 -1.28 7.89
N ALA A 251 3.80 -2.47 7.79
CA ALA A 251 2.36 -2.66 7.68
C ALA A 251 1.60 -2.04 8.86
N LYS A 252 2.16 -2.12 10.09
CA LYS A 252 1.60 -1.43 11.27
C LYS A 252 1.59 0.09 11.13
N ILE A 253 2.64 0.67 10.54
CA ILE A 253 2.72 2.11 10.31
C ILE A 253 1.65 2.52 9.30
N ASP A 254 1.55 1.80 8.19
CA ASP A 254 0.59 2.09 7.11
C ASP A 254 -0.85 1.93 7.60
N LEU A 255 -1.11 0.87 8.37
CA LEU A 255 -2.41 0.66 9.02
C LEU A 255 -2.76 1.80 9.97
N ALA A 256 -1.82 2.25 10.81
CA ALA A 256 -2.05 3.37 11.72
C ALA A 256 -2.31 4.70 10.99
N ILE A 257 -1.70 4.89 9.81
CA ILE A 257 -1.99 6.04 8.94
C ILE A 257 -3.39 5.90 8.35
N GLY A 258 -3.74 4.73 7.80
CA GLY A 258 -5.06 4.44 7.27
C GLY A 258 -6.17 4.66 8.30
N GLU A 259 -6.00 4.15 9.51
CA GLU A 259 -6.93 4.37 10.62
C GLU A 259 -7.13 5.85 10.96
N LYS A 260 -6.05 6.66 10.94
CA LYS A 260 -6.14 8.10 11.18
C LYS A 260 -6.87 8.83 10.06
N LEU A 261 -6.61 8.45 8.80
CA LEU A 261 -7.31 9.00 7.64
C LEU A 261 -8.80 8.66 7.71
N LEU A 262 -9.13 7.41 8.01
CA LEU A 262 -10.51 6.98 8.20
C LEU A 262 -11.20 7.71 9.37
N ALA A 263 -10.49 7.90 10.48
CA ALA A 263 -11.02 8.68 11.60
C ALA A 263 -11.29 10.14 11.22
N ALA A 264 -10.47 10.73 10.33
CA ALA A 264 -10.68 12.07 9.79
C ALA A 264 -11.87 12.15 8.83
N THR A 265 -12.17 11.07 8.10
CA THR A 265 -13.33 11.00 7.19
C THR A 265 -14.64 10.59 7.89
N LYS A 266 -14.60 10.14 9.15
CA LYS A 266 -15.80 9.73 9.91
C LYS A 266 -16.92 10.76 9.97
N ASN A 267 -16.58 12.06 9.96
CA ASN A 267 -17.57 13.15 9.96
C ASN A 267 -17.87 13.68 8.54
N TYR A 268 -17.24 13.12 7.52
CA TYR A 268 -17.44 13.44 6.13
C TYR A 268 -18.39 12.42 5.52
N THR A 269 -19.69 12.73 5.55
CA THR A 269 -20.74 11.89 4.97
C THR A 269 -21.29 12.57 3.72
N VAL A 270 -21.11 11.94 2.57
CA VAL A 270 -21.68 12.39 1.28
C VAL A 270 -23.03 11.76 0.98
N VAL A 271 -23.36 10.66 1.67
CA VAL A 271 -24.68 10.02 1.63
C VAL A 271 -25.17 9.88 3.08
N SER A 272 -26.44 10.19 3.31
CA SER A 272 -27.06 10.07 4.63
C SER A 272 -27.17 8.60 5.07
N SER A 273 -27.19 8.36 6.38
CA SER A 273 -27.29 7.02 6.97
C SER A 273 -28.59 6.29 6.64
N ASP A 274 -29.66 7.02 6.31
CA ASP A 274 -30.94 6.49 5.84
C ASP A 274 -31.00 6.35 4.30
N GLU A 275 -29.88 6.64 3.62
CA GLU A 275 -29.68 6.55 2.18
C GLU A 275 -30.72 7.29 1.33
N ASN A 276 -31.37 8.34 1.86
CA ASN A 276 -32.35 9.13 1.13
C ASN A 276 -31.82 10.49 0.67
N THR A 277 -30.63 10.88 1.13
CA THR A 277 -30.00 12.17 0.83
C THR A 277 -28.57 11.94 0.36
N ALA A 278 -28.17 12.57 -0.74
CA ALA A 278 -26.83 12.48 -1.30
C ALA A 278 -26.32 13.87 -1.71
N LEU A 279 -25.06 14.17 -1.42
CA LEU A 279 -24.41 15.46 -1.65
C LEU A 279 -23.37 15.31 -2.76
N ALA A 280 -23.70 15.73 -3.97
CA ALA A 280 -22.74 15.81 -5.06
C ALA A 280 -22.00 17.15 -5.03
N THR A 281 -20.73 17.12 -5.44
CA THR A 281 -19.91 18.33 -5.58
C THR A 281 -19.55 18.52 -7.05
N ILE A 282 -19.86 19.69 -7.59
CA ILE A 282 -19.49 20.08 -8.95
C ILE A 282 -18.32 21.04 -8.83
N ARG A 283 -17.19 20.72 -9.46
CA ARG A 283 -16.05 21.63 -9.60
C ARG A 283 -16.06 22.27 -10.98
N PHE A 284 -15.77 23.56 -11.02
CA PHE A 284 -15.75 24.34 -12.24
C PHE A 284 -14.30 24.65 -12.66
N ASP A 285 -14.07 24.81 -13.97
CA ASP A 285 -12.75 25.19 -14.49
C ASP A 285 -12.34 26.61 -14.07
N LYS A 286 -13.33 27.48 -13.87
CA LYS A 286 -13.15 28.87 -13.46
C LYS A 286 -13.32 29.04 -11.97
N ARG A 287 -12.81 30.16 -11.44
CA ARG A 287 -12.95 30.53 -10.03
C ARG A 287 -14.42 30.83 -9.70
N GLY A 288 -14.83 30.59 -8.45
CA GLY A 288 -16.18 30.94 -8.00
C GLY A 288 -16.55 32.42 -8.19
N THR A 289 -15.55 33.32 -8.19
CA THR A 289 -15.73 34.77 -8.46
C THR A 289 -15.82 35.13 -9.94
N GLU A 290 -15.47 34.20 -10.82
CA GLU A 290 -15.46 34.36 -12.29
C GLU A 290 -16.57 33.53 -12.97
N LEU A 291 -17.33 32.75 -12.18
CA LEU A 291 -18.59 32.14 -12.62
C LEU A 291 -19.61 33.28 -12.76
N GLU A 292 -19.99 33.61 -13.99
CA GLU A 292 -21.04 34.61 -14.20
C GLU A 292 -22.38 34.00 -13.76
N GLU A 293 -23.14 34.74 -12.93
CA GLU A 293 -24.55 34.42 -12.69
C GLU A 293 -25.30 34.56 -14.02
N GLY A 294 -25.52 33.43 -14.70
CA GLY A 294 -26.33 33.33 -15.91
C GLY A 294 -27.82 33.40 -15.62
#